data_AF-A0A660M5J6-F1
#
_entry.id   AF-A0A660M5J6-F1
#
_cell.length_a   1.000
_cell.length_b   1.000
_cell.length_c   1.000
_cell.angle_alpha   90.00
_cell.angle_beta   90.00
_cell.angle_gamma   90.00
#
_symmetry.space_group_name_H-M   'P 1'
#
loop_
_entity.id
_entity.type
_entity.pdbx_description
1 polymer ?
#
loop_
_entity_poly.entity_id
_entity_poly.type
_entity_poly.pdbx_seq_one_letter_code
_entity_poly.pdbx_strand_id
1 'polypeptide(L)' 'TRVSSGTYIRSLAVDIGRQLGTGAYCAALRRTAIADWSVAEAQRLQDFGIVD' A
#
# COMPACT_ATOMS: atom_id res chain seq x y z
N THR A 1 8.08 9.01 3.44
CA THR A 1 7.02 8.00 3.29
C THR A 1 7.60 6.64 2.92
N ARG A 2 8.41 6.04 3.81
CA ARG A 2 8.96 4.68 3.64
C ARG A 2 8.75 3.94 4.95
N VAL A 3 8.57 2.63 4.86
CA VAL A 3 8.34 1.74 6.01
C VAL A 3 9.12 0.45 5.79
N SER A 4 9.34 -0.32 6.86
CA SER A 4 9.88 -1.68 6.71
C SER A 4 8.84 -2.62 6.09
N SER A 5 9.30 -3.75 5.54
CA SER A 5 8.46 -4.73 4.84
C SER A 5 7.29 -5.27 5.67
N GLY A 6 7.42 -5.31 7.01
CA GLY A 6 6.41 -5.81 7.93
C GLY A 6 5.38 -4.79 8.39
N THR A 7 5.43 -3.55 7.90
CA THR A 7 4.53 -2.49 8.40
C THR A 7 3.12 -2.63 7.84
N TYR A 8 2.13 -2.71 8.73
CA TYR A 8 0.71 -2.78 8.36
C TYR A 8 0.11 -1.37 8.22
N ILE A 9 0.08 -0.83 7.01
CA ILE A 9 -0.45 0.52 6.72
C ILE A 9 -1.92 0.69 7.15
N ARG A 10 -2.74 -0.36 7.04
CA ARG A 10 -4.14 -0.31 7.49
C ARG A 10 -4.26 -0.11 9.00
N SER A 11 -3.42 -0.77 9.79
CA SER A 11 -3.37 -0.60 11.24
C SER A 11 -2.87 0.80 11.60
N LEU A 12 -1.84 1.29 10.90
CA LEU A 12 -1.35 2.66 11.09
C LEU A 12 -2.45 3.71 10.89
N ALA A 13 -3.31 3.55 9.87
CA ALA A 13 -4.43 4.46 9.65
C ALA A 13 -5.40 4.46 10.84
N VAL A 14 -5.71 3.28 11.40
CA VAL A 14 -6.55 3.15 12.60
C VAL A 14 -5.90 3.84 13.80
N ASP A 15 -4.60 3.64 14.00
CA ASP A 15 -3.87 4.22 15.13
C ASP A 15 -3.78 5.75 15.04
N ILE A 16 -3.61 6.30 13.84
CA ILE A 16 -3.71 7.75 13.59
C ILE A 16 -5.11 8.26 13.97
N GLY A 17 -6.17 7.59 13.51
CA GLY A 17 -7.54 7.96 13.84
C GLY A 17 -7.84 7.92 15.35
N ARG A 18 -7.26 6.94 16.06
CA ARG A 18 -7.34 6.83 17.52
C ARG A 18 -6.63 8.00 18.21
N GLN A 19 -5.41 8.33 17.79
CA GLN A 19 -4.66 9.45 18.34
C GLN A 19 -5.35 10.80 18.12
N LEU A 20 -6.09 10.95 17.02
CA LEU A 20 -6.88 12.15 16.71
C LEU A 20 -8.27 12.17 17.36
N GLY A 21 -8.71 11.09 18.03
CA GLY A 21 -10.00 11.02 18.72
C GLY A 21 -11.24 10.94 17.81
N THR A 22 -11.07 10.65 16.51
CA THR A 22 -12.16 10.65 15.51
C THR A 22 -12.41 9.29 14.87
N GLY A 23 -11.38 8.43 14.83
CA GLY A 23 -11.37 7.19 14.05
C GLY A 23 -10.98 7.43 12.59
N ALA A 24 -10.30 6.45 11.99
CA ALA A 24 -9.88 6.50 10.60
C ALA A 24 -9.67 5.09 10.04
N TYR A 25 -9.69 4.98 8.71
CA TYR A 25 -9.40 3.76 7.98
C TYR A 25 -8.68 4.08 6.67
N CYS A 26 -8.01 3.08 6.08
CA CYS A 26 -7.33 3.24 4.80
C CYS A 26 -8.32 3.02 3.64
N ALA A 27 -8.73 4.11 2.99
CA ALA A 27 -9.69 4.05 1.87
C ALA A 27 -9.08 3.52 0.56
N ALA A 28 -7.80 3.82 0.31
CA ALA A 28 -7.07 3.33 -0.85
C ALA A 28 -5.60 3.12 -0.50
N LEU A 29 -4.98 2.10 -1.09
CA LEU A 29 -3.56 1.80 -0.89
C LEU A 29 -2.94 1.34 -2.22
N ARG A 30 -1.86 2.00 -2.64
CA ARG A 30 -1.03 1.57 -3.77
C ARG A 30 0.41 1.48 -3.30
N ARG A 31 1.01 0.29 -3.42
CA ARG A 31 2.44 0.11 -3.19
C ARG A 31 3.21 0.60 -4.41
N THR A 32 4.11 1.57 -4.22
CA THR A 32 4.87 2.19 -5.32
C THR A 32 6.29 1.65 -5.47
N ALA A 33 6.83 0.98 -4.44
CA ALA A 33 8.17 0.39 -4.50
C ALA A 33 8.32 -0.79 -3.53
N ILE A 34 9.28 -1.68 -3.82
CA ILE A 34 9.78 -2.76 -2.95
C ILE A 34 11.29 -2.81 -3.10
N ALA A 35 12.04 -2.48 -2.04
CA ALA A 35 13.50 -2.28 -2.15
C ALA A 35 13.81 -1.34 -3.34
N ASP A 36 14.57 -1.82 -4.33
CA ASP A 36 14.99 -1.05 -5.51
C ASP A 36 13.97 -1.10 -6.68
N TRP A 37 12.93 -1.92 -6.58
CA TRP A 37 11.93 -2.09 -7.63
C TRP A 37 10.84 -1.02 -7.54
N SER A 38 10.57 -0.31 -8.64
CA SER A 38 9.50 0.67 -8.77
C SER A 38 8.26 0.10 -9.43
N VAL A 39 7.08 0.60 -9.07
CA VAL A 39 5.82 0.29 -9.76
C VAL A 39 5.82 0.73 -11.23
N ALA A 40 6.70 1.65 -11.62
CA ALA A 40 6.88 2.03 -13.03
C ALA A 40 7.46 0.89 -13.88
N GLU A 41 8.17 -0.05 -13.25
CA GLU A 41 8.76 -1.23 -13.89
C GLU A 41 7.83 -2.45 -13.82
N ALA A 42 6.68 -2.33 -13.13
CA ALA A 42 5.74 -3.43 -12.97
C ALA A 42 5.02 -3.75 -14.28
N GLN A 43 5.03 -5.03 -14.67
CA GLN A 43 4.25 -5.54 -15.78
C GLN A 43 2.82 -5.84 -15.33
N ARG A 44 1.86 -5.67 -16.24
CA ARG A 44 0.46 -5.98 -15.97
C ARG A 44 0.18 -7.45 -16.26
N LEU A 45 -0.80 -8.02 -15.60
CA LEU A 45 -1.20 -9.42 -15.83
C LEU A 45 -1.63 -9.67 -17.29
N GLN A 46 -2.24 -8.67 -17.94
CA GLN A 46 -2.63 -8.75 -19.35
C GLN A 46 -1.44 -8.94 -20.28
N ASP A 47 -0.25 -8.43 -19.93
CA ASP A 47 0.96 -8.60 -20.74
C ASP A 47 1.43 -10.08 -20.77
N PHE A 48 0.92 -10.91 -19.85
CA PHE A 48 1.11 -12.36 -19.79
C PHE A 48 -0.09 -13.17 -20.31
N GLY A 49 -1.09 -12.53 -20.93
CA GLY A 49 -2.31 -13.18 -21.39
C GLY A 49 -3.28 -13.59 -20.28
N ILE A 50 -3.04 -13.16 -19.03
CA ILE A 50 -3.96 -13.37 -17.92
C ILE A 50 -5.00 -12.25 -17.98
N VAL A 51 -6.17 -12.63 -18.47
CA VAL A 51 -7.35 -11.79 -18.57
C VAL A 51 -8.46 -12.49 -17.81
N ASP A 52 -8.98 -11.82 -16.79
CA ASP A 52 -10.25 -12.17 -16.14
C ASP A 52 -11.39 -11.48 -16.91
#